data_AF-B1YD93-F1
#
_entry.id   AF-B1YD93-F1
#
_cell.length_a   1.000
_cell.length_b   1.000
_cell.length_c   1.000
_cell.angle_alpha   90.00
_cell.angle_beta   90.00
_cell.angle_gamma   90.00
#
_symmetry.space_group_name_H-M   'P 1'
#
loop_
_entity.id
_entity.type
_entity.pdbx_description
1 polymer ?
#
loop_
_entity_poly.entity_id
_entity_poly.type
_entity_poly.pdbx_seq_one_letter_code
_entity_poly.pdbx_strand_id
1 'polypeptide(L)'
;MYLTLSFKFHSREEVERFLSFLERHLKTTYLVDTRLTHVYVQLEGEGRELEEAASLVKSLAALARGGRGRAKVPLLVVFKDAELARPVPPDALADALTLAGAPSEVRGGFLDTAASYEEVLKTAEALSRLYQEAEGYPLTPQAKKIAVVYAYVSGKPLGQALEDLQSAGLLNRGAVLSLRGPPDEARRRLRELLRRA
;
A
#
# COMPACT_ATOMS: atom_id res chain seq x y z
N MET A 1 -6.24 16.13 27.68
CA MET A 1 -6.54 17.31 26.83
C MET A 1 -7.56 16.93 25.75
N TYR A 2 -8.36 17.86 25.23
CA TYR A 2 -9.31 17.59 24.14
C TYR A 2 -8.94 18.35 22.87
N LEU A 3 -9.03 17.68 21.73
CA LEU A 3 -8.86 18.28 20.41
C LEU A 3 -10.10 18.00 19.57
N THR A 4 -10.75 19.04 19.06
CA THR A 4 -11.90 18.89 18.15
C THR A 4 -11.48 19.13 16.71
N LEU A 5 -11.83 18.19 15.84
CA LEU A 5 -11.63 18.26 14.40
C LEU A 5 -13.00 18.26 13.71
N SER A 6 -13.16 19.09 12.67
CA SER A 6 -14.39 19.16 11.89
C SER A 6 -14.12 18.84 10.42
N PHE A 7 -14.99 18.04 9.83
CA PHE A 7 -14.87 17.60 8.45
C PHE A 7 -16.20 17.77 7.72
N LYS A 8 -16.13 18.40 6.54
CA LYS A 8 -17.23 18.42 5.57
C LYS A 8 -17.02 17.37 4.50
N PHE A 9 -18.10 16.67 4.17
CA PHE A 9 -18.20 15.68 3.11
C PHE A 9 -19.24 16.10 2.08
N HIS A 10 -19.14 15.55 0.87
CA HIS A 10 -20.05 15.87 -0.24
C HIS A 10 -21.29 14.98 -0.24
N SER A 11 -21.22 13.82 0.38
CA SER A 11 -22.30 12.84 0.39
C SER A 11 -22.39 12.09 1.71
N ARG A 12 -23.51 11.38 1.90
CA ARG A 12 -23.71 10.54 3.09
C ARG A 12 -22.81 9.31 3.06
N GLU A 13 -22.54 8.77 1.88
CA GLU A 13 -21.66 7.61 1.69
C GLU A 13 -20.21 7.94 2.10
N GLU A 14 -19.73 9.16 1.83
CA GLU A 14 -18.43 9.62 2.32
C GLU A 14 -18.38 9.68 3.86
N VAL A 15 -19.47 10.14 4.49
CA VAL A 15 -19.61 10.17 5.96
C VAL A 15 -19.55 8.75 6.52
N GLU A 16 -20.38 7.84 6.00
CA GLU A 16 -20.45 6.45 6.47
C GLU A 16 -19.10 5.74 6.33
N ARG A 17 -18.40 5.96 5.20
CA ARG A 17 -17.05 5.45 5.00
C ARG A 17 -16.06 6.02 6.01
N PHE A 18 -16.11 7.32 6.28
CA PHE A 18 -15.24 7.95 7.27
C PHE A 18 -15.48 7.40 8.68
N LEU A 19 -16.74 7.26 9.10
CA LEU A 19 -17.10 6.69 10.40
C LEU A 19 -16.59 5.25 10.54
N SER A 20 -16.76 4.43 9.50
CA SER A 20 -16.23 3.06 9.48
C SER A 20 -14.71 3.04 9.61
N PHE A 21 -14.00 3.97 8.96
CA PHE A 21 -12.56 4.08 9.13
C PHE A 21 -12.15 4.48 10.55
N LEU A 22 -12.86 5.41 11.20
CA LEU A 22 -12.58 5.78 12.58
C LEU A 22 -12.73 4.56 13.50
N GLU A 23 -13.85 3.85 13.40
CA GLU A 23 -14.12 2.66 14.22
C GLU A 23 -13.05 1.58 14.04
N ARG A 24 -12.64 1.32 12.80
CA ARG A 24 -11.65 0.29 12.50
C ARG A 24 -10.25 0.68 12.89
N HIS A 25 -9.85 1.95 12.76
CA HIS A 25 -8.43 2.33 12.76
C HIS A 25 -8.00 3.21 13.92
N LEU A 26 -8.92 3.97 14.50
CA LEU A 26 -8.60 4.88 15.61
C LEU A 26 -8.69 4.13 16.94
N LYS A 27 -7.58 4.09 17.68
CA LYS A 27 -7.50 3.43 19.00
C LYS A 27 -7.72 4.38 20.18
N THR A 28 -7.42 5.65 19.97
CA THR A 28 -7.55 6.71 20.99
C THR A 28 -9.02 6.98 21.28
N THR A 29 -9.37 7.26 22.54
CA THR A 29 -10.74 7.61 22.92
C THR A 29 -11.24 8.85 22.17
N TYR A 30 -12.45 8.77 21.63
CA TYR A 30 -13.04 9.84 20.85
C TYR A 30 -14.56 9.87 20.95
N LEU A 31 -15.13 11.05 20.71
CA LEU A 31 -16.56 11.28 20.52
C LEU A 31 -16.81 11.78 19.10
N VAL A 32 -17.94 11.37 18.51
CA VAL A 32 -18.35 11.82 17.18
C VAL A 32 -19.76 12.41 17.23
N ASP A 33 -19.91 13.64 16.71
CA ASP A 33 -21.21 14.24 16.39
C ASP A 33 -21.34 14.38 14.87
N THR A 34 -22.48 13.97 14.31
CA THR A 34 -22.73 14.03 12.87
C THR A 34 -23.97 14.86 12.59
N ARG A 35 -23.83 15.87 11.73
CA ARG A 35 -24.91 16.77 11.28
C ARG A 35 -24.94 16.79 9.76
N LEU A 36 -25.85 16.02 9.16
CA LEU A 36 -25.92 15.81 7.70
C LEU A 36 -24.57 15.31 7.16
N THR A 37 -23.83 16.15 6.42
CA THR A 37 -22.51 15.83 5.88
C THR A 37 -21.35 16.50 6.62
N HIS A 38 -21.63 17.10 7.79
CA HIS A 38 -20.59 17.54 8.73
C HIS A 38 -20.38 16.49 9.82
N VAL A 39 -19.11 16.17 10.07
CA VAL A 39 -18.69 15.27 11.16
C VAL A 39 -17.73 16.03 12.06
N TYR A 40 -18.00 16.00 13.36
CA TYR A 40 -17.14 16.55 14.41
C TYR A 40 -16.55 15.39 15.19
N VAL A 41 -15.22 15.34 15.28
CA VAL A 41 -14.48 14.31 16.02
C VAL A 41 -13.75 14.99 17.16
N GLN A 42 -14.10 14.66 18.41
CA GLN A 42 -13.42 15.13 19.60
C GLN A 42 -12.51 14.01 20.10
N LEU A 43 -11.20 14.23 20.02
CA LEU A 43 -10.17 13.32 20.50
C LEU A 43 -9.81 13.65 21.95
N GLU A 44 -9.67 12.62 22.77
CA GLU A 44 -9.17 12.73 24.14
C GLU A 44 -7.77 12.10 24.23
N GLY A 45 -6.82 12.83 24.80
CA GLY A 45 -5.46 12.33 24.96
C GLY A 45 -4.49 13.45 25.32
N GLU A 46 -3.19 13.15 25.32
CA GLU A 46 -2.14 14.12 25.64
C GLU A 46 -0.89 13.91 24.79
N GLY A 47 -0.15 15.00 24.57
CA GLY A 47 1.14 14.99 23.88
C GLY A 47 1.10 14.36 22.49
N ARG A 48 2.13 13.56 22.21
CA ARG A 48 2.39 12.98 20.89
C ARG A 48 1.30 12.02 20.41
N GLU A 49 0.65 11.27 21.31
CA GLU A 49 -0.42 10.35 20.93
C GLU A 49 -1.62 11.10 20.34
N LEU A 50 -1.99 12.24 20.93
CA LEU A 50 -3.08 13.08 20.44
C LEU A 50 -2.76 13.66 19.06
N GLU A 51 -1.50 14.05 18.81
CA GLU A 51 -1.05 14.55 17.52
C GLU A 51 -1.08 13.47 16.43
N GLU A 52 -0.62 12.26 16.76
CA GLU A 52 -0.63 11.11 15.84
C GLU A 52 -2.07 10.69 15.51
N ALA A 53 -2.95 10.64 16.52
CA ALA A 53 -4.38 10.39 16.34
C ALA A 53 -5.04 11.46 15.45
N ALA A 54 -4.77 12.74 15.69
CA ALA A 54 -5.30 13.82 14.87
C ALA A 54 -4.84 13.74 13.40
N SER A 55 -3.57 13.39 13.18
CA SER A 55 -3.00 13.18 11.85
C SER A 55 -3.67 12.00 11.12
N LEU A 56 -3.89 10.89 11.84
CA LEU A 56 -4.60 9.73 11.31
C LEU A 56 -6.04 10.10 10.92
N VAL A 57 -6.80 10.75 11.81
CA VAL A 57 -8.18 11.18 11.55
C VAL A 57 -8.27 12.06 10.30
N LYS A 58 -7.37 13.03 10.14
CA LYS A 58 -7.31 13.87 8.93
C LYS A 58 -7.05 13.05 7.67
N SER A 59 -6.19 12.04 7.76
CA SER A 59 -5.87 11.15 6.64
C SER A 59 -7.04 10.23 6.28
N LEU A 60 -7.76 9.71 7.28
CA LEU A 60 -8.97 8.90 7.08
C LEU A 60 -10.10 9.74 6.44
N ALA A 61 -10.25 11.00 6.84
CA ALA A 61 -11.22 11.91 6.21
C ALA A 61 -10.86 12.20 4.75
N ALA A 62 -9.58 12.39 4.45
CA ALA A 62 -9.11 12.57 3.07
C ALA A 62 -9.34 11.31 2.22
N LEU A 63 -9.08 10.12 2.78
CA LEU A 63 -9.32 8.84 2.13
C LEU A 63 -10.81 8.62 1.85
N ALA A 64 -11.67 8.92 2.82
CA ALA A 64 -13.12 8.75 2.70
C ALA A 64 -13.73 9.58 1.57
N ARG A 65 -13.24 10.81 1.37
CA ARG A 65 -13.65 11.71 0.28
C ARG A 65 -13.30 11.20 -1.13
N GLY A 66 -12.34 10.28 -1.26
CA GLY A 66 -12.01 9.67 -2.56
C GLY A 66 -11.64 10.66 -3.67
N GLY A 67 -10.88 11.71 -3.35
CA GLY A 67 -10.62 12.83 -4.25
C GLY A 67 -9.99 12.46 -5.60
N ARG A 68 -10.19 13.33 -6.62
CA ARG A 68 -9.54 13.23 -7.93
C ARG A 68 -8.07 13.70 -7.82
N GLY A 69 -7.13 12.77 -7.75
CA GLY A 69 -5.69 13.06 -7.66
C GLY A 69 -4.90 11.96 -6.99
N ARG A 70 -3.63 12.23 -6.63
CA ARG A 70 -2.84 11.29 -5.82
C ARG A 70 -3.43 11.22 -4.41
N ALA A 71 -3.87 10.03 -4.01
CA ALA A 71 -4.35 9.72 -2.69
C ALA A 71 -3.17 9.45 -1.76
N LYS A 72 -3.20 10.05 -0.58
CA LYS A 72 -2.27 9.76 0.52
C LYS A 72 -2.92 8.75 1.45
N VAL A 73 -2.57 7.47 1.28
CA VAL A 73 -3.17 6.35 2.01
C VAL A 73 -2.26 5.94 3.17
N PRO A 74 -2.73 5.91 4.42
CA PRO A 74 -1.92 5.40 5.53
C PRO A 74 -1.62 3.91 5.32
N LEU A 75 -0.35 3.51 5.35
CA LEU A 75 0.04 2.10 5.16
C LEU A 75 -0.52 1.19 6.25
N LEU A 76 -0.63 1.70 7.48
CA LEU A 76 -1.29 0.98 8.59
C LEU A 76 -2.72 0.58 8.24
N VAL A 77 -3.45 1.48 7.57
CA VAL A 77 -4.84 1.26 7.15
C VAL A 77 -4.89 0.22 6.04
N VAL A 78 -4.00 0.31 5.04
CA VAL A 78 -3.88 -0.68 3.96
C VAL A 78 -3.64 -2.08 4.53
N PHE A 79 -2.63 -2.25 5.37
CA PHE A 79 -2.24 -3.57 5.87
C PHE A 79 -3.19 -4.15 6.92
N LYS A 80 -4.05 -3.32 7.52
CA LYS A 80 -5.11 -3.77 8.41
C LYS A 80 -6.39 -4.14 7.67
N ASP A 81 -6.69 -3.46 6.56
CA ASP A 81 -7.91 -3.68 5.79
C ASP A 81 -7.75 -4.74 4.70
N ALA A 82 -6.53 -5.00 4.23
CA ALA A 82 -6.23 -6.04 3.24
C ALA A 82 -6.17 -7.44 3.87
N GLU A 83 -6.69 -8.44 3.16
CA GLU A 83 -6.57 -9.86 3.54
C GLU A 83 -5.20 -10.42 3.17
N LEU A 84 -4.18 -10.09 3.98
CA LEU A 84 -2.80 -10.49 3.71
C LEU A 84 -2.51 -11.93 4.16
N ALA A 85 -2.15 -12.81 3.21
CA ALA A 85 -1.60 -14.13 3.50
C ALA A 85 -0.18 -14.07 4.10
N ARG A 86 0.61 -13.06 3.70
CA ARG A 86 1.97 -12.74 4.17
C ARG A 86 2.22 -11.22 4.18
N PRO A 87 3.14 -10.72 5.04
CA PRO A 87 3.54 -9.32 5.02
C PRO A 87 4.11 -8.88 3.67
N VAL A 88 3.67 -7.72 3.18
CA VAL A 88 4.14 -7.14 1.91
C VAL A 88 5.00 -5.91 2.22
N PRO A 89 6.25 -5.83 1.72
CA PRO A 89 7.05 -4.62 1.85
C PRO A 89 6.34 -3.41 1.21
N PRO A 90 6.26 -2.25 1.88
CA PRO A 90 5.58 -1.07 1.34
C PRO A 90 6.14 -0.61 -0.02
N ASP A 91 7.46 -0.71 -0.20
CA ASP A 91 8.11 -0.34 -1.45
C ASP A 91 7.78 -1.31 -2.60
N ALA A 92 7.54 -2.60 -2.31
CA ALA A 92 7.07 -3.56 -3.29
C ALA A 92 5.65 -3.23 -3.79
N LEU A 93 4.77 -2.81 -2.88
CA LEU A 93 3.42 -2.33 -3.22
C LEU A 93 3.48 -1.09 -4.13
N ALA A 94 4.31 -0.10 -3.77
CA ALA A 94 4.48 1.09 -4.59
C ALA A 94 5.11 0.79 -5.95
N ASP A 95 6.11 -0.10 -6.01
CA ASP A 95 6.73 -0.55 -7.25
C ASP A 95 5.70 -1.24 -8.16
N ALA A 96 4.91 -2.17 -7.62
CA ALA A 96 3.89 -2.91 -8.36
C ALA A 96 2.80 -1.98 -8.94
N LEU A 97 2.25 -1.07 -8.13
CA LEU A 97 1.25 -0.09 -8.59
C LEU A 97 1.82 0.81 -9.68
N THR A 98 3.05 1.31 -9.48
CA THR A 98 3.72 2.19 -10.46
C THR A 98 3.95 1.47 -11.79
N LEU A 99 4.40 0.22 -11.73
CA LEU A 99 4.64 -0.60 -12.92
C LEU A 99 3.35 -1.03 -13.61
N ALA A 100 2.24 -1.17 -12.86
CA ALA A 100 0.90 -1.39 -13.38
C ALA A 100 0.23 -0.12 -13.94
N GLY A 101 0.92 1.02 -13.97
CA GLY A 101 0.43 2.26 -14.58
C GLY A 101 -0.18 3.27 -13.61
N ALA A 102 -0.14 3.01 -12.29
CA ALA A 102 -0.61 3.93 -11.26
C ALA A 102 0.58 4.50 -10.45
N PRO A 103 1.11 5.69 -10.79
CA PRO A 103 2.27 6.27 -10.12
C PRO A 103 2.12 6.29 -8.59
N SER A 104 3.04 5.63 -7.90
CA SER A 104 2.96 5.38 -6.46
C SER A 104 4.32 5.50 -5.79
N GLU A 105 4.35 6.05 -4.57
CA GLU A 105 5.59 6.21 -3.80
C GLU A 105 5.30 6.07 -2.30
N VAL A 106 6.22 5.46 -1.55
CA VAL A 106 6.15 5.43 -0.08
C VAL A 106 6.84 6.66 0.49
N ARG A 107 6.12 7.44 1.29
CA ARG A 107 6.65 8.62 2.00
C ARG A 107 6.32 8.52 3.49
N GLY A 108 7.30 8.09 4.28
CA GLY A 108 7.09 7.79 5.70
C GLY A 108 6.09 6.65 5.88
N GLY A 109 5.05 6.86 6.71
CA GLY A 109 3.99 5.88 6.96
C GLY A 109 2.84 5.88 5.92
N PHE A 110 3.03 6.51 4.76
CA PHE A 110 1.97 6.69 3.76
C PHE A 110 2.40 6.21 2.38
N LEU A 111 1.42 5.71 1.64
CA LEU A 111 1.49 5.47 0.20
C LEU A 111 0.85 6.65 -0.52
N ASP A 112 1.62 7.35 -1.35
CA ASP A 112 1.17 8.46 -2.18
C ASP A 112 0.96 7.97 -3.61
N THR A 113 -0.28 7.71 -4.01
CA THR A 113 -0.62 6.89 -5.18
C THR A 113 -1.74 7.49 -6.03
N ALA A 114 -1.65 7.32 -7.35
CA ALA A 114 -2.76 7.62 -8.25
C ALA A 114 -3.85 6.51 -8.29
N ALA A 115 -3.60 5.35 -7.67
CA ALA A 115 -4.56 4.26 -7.59
C ALA A 115 -5.69 4.59 -6.59
N SER A 116 -6.88 4.06 -6.87
CA SER A 116 -7.98 4.04 -5.91
C SER A 116 -7.63 3.18 -4.69
N TYR A 117 -8.28 3.45 -3.57
CA TYR A 117 -8.05 2.67 -2.36
C TYR A 117 -8.35 1.18 -2.54
N GLU A 118 -9.39 0.84 -3.32
CA GLU A 118 -9.73 -0.55 -3.63
C GLU A 118 -8.64 -1.23 -4.47
N GLU A 119 -8.08 -0.54 -5.46
CA GLU A 119 -6.95 -1.07 -6.24
C GLU A 119 -5.72 -1.30 -5.36
N VAL A 120 -5.42 -0.39 -4.42
CA VAL A 120 -4.34 -0.54 -3.46
C VAL A 120 -4.52 -1.81 -2.62
N LEU A 121 -5.72 -2.06 -2.10
CA LEU A 121 -6.02 -3.27 -1.31
C LEU A 121 -5.85 -4.53 -2.15
N LYS A 122 -6.45 -4.58 -3.35
CA LYS A 122 -6.34 -5.73 -4.27
C LYS A 122 -4.89 -6.02 -4.65
N THR A 123 -4.09 -4.99 -4.92
CA THR A 123 -2.66 -5.16 -5.20
C THR A 123 -1.91 -5.69 -3.98
N ALA A 124 -2.19 -5.17 -2.78
CA ALA A 124 -1.55 -5.66 -1.56
C ALA A 124 -1.87 -7.14 -1.31
N GLU A 125 -3.11 -7.56 -1.49
CA GLU A 125 -3.54 -8.96 -1.35
C GLU A 125 -2.91 -9.88 -2.41
N ALA A 126 -2.87 -9.44 -3.67
CA ALA A 126 -2.26 -10.20 -4.75
C ALA A 126 -0.76 -10.41 -4.53
N LEU A 127 -0.04 -9.34 -4.16
CA LEU A 127 1.37 -9.43 -3.80
C LEU A 127 1.57 -10.34 -2.60
N SER A 128 0.69 -10.25 -1.60
CA SER A 128 0.75 -11.08 -0.40
C SER A 128 0.71 -12.58 -0.70
N ARG A 129 -0.16 -13.00 -1.63
CA ARG A 129 -0.24 -14.39 -2.12
C ARG A 129 1.02 -14.79 -2.87
N LEU A 130 1.56 -13.92 -3.73
CA LEU A 130 2.82 -14.18 -4.44
C LEU A 130 4.02 -14.26 -3.47
N TYR A 131 4.04 -13.47 -2.40
CA TYR A 131 5.05 -13.57 -1.35
C TYR A 131 4.99 -14.92 -0.61
N GLN A 132 3.78 -15.44 -0.38
CA GLN A 132 3.58 -16.77 0.16
C GLN A 132 4.12 -17.85 -0.79
N GLU A 133 3.78 -17.77 -2.08
CA GLU A 133 4.31 -18.69 -3.10
C GLU A 133 5.84 -18.63 -3.17
N ALA A 134 6.41 -17.43 -3.08
CA ALA A 134 7.85 -17.19 -3.12
C ALA A 134 8.63 -17.78 -1.93
N GLU A 135 7.97 -18.27 -0.89
CA GLU A 135 8.63 -19.05 0.19
C GLU A 135 9.09 -20.43 -0.29
N GLY A 136 8.45 -20.98 -1.32
CA GLY A 136 8.84 -22.25 -1.93
C GLY A 136 10.12 -22.17 -2.79
N TYR A 137 10.68 -20.97 -2.98
CA TYR A 137 11.83 -20.74 -3.85
C TYR A 137 13.03 -20.22 -3.05
N PRO A 138 14.26 -20.64 -3.40
CA PRO A 138 15.47 -20.21 -2.69
C PRO A 138 15.88 -18.80 -3.15
N LEU A 139 15.14 -17.78 -2.74
CA LEU A 139 15.33 -16.38 -3.13
C LEU A 139 15.92 -15.56 -1.98
N THR A 140 16.91 -14.71 -2.28
CA THR A 140 17.29 -13.65 -1.32
C THR A 140 16.14 -12.63 -1.18
N PRO A 141 16.06 -11.87 -0.07
CA PRO A 141 14.95 -10.93 0.15
C PRO A 141 14.74 -9.92 -0.99
N GLN A 142 15.83 -9.38 -1.54
CA GLN A 142 15.74 -8.42 -2.66
C GLN A 142 15.35 -9.10 -3.98
N ALA A 143 15.81 -10.33 -4.23
CA ALA A 143 15.40 -11.10 -5.40
C ALA A 143 13.90 -11.46 -5.32
N LYS A 144 13.43 -11.86 -4.14
CA LYS A 144 12.01 -12.13 -3.86
C LYS A 144 11.15 -10.92 -4.20
N LYS A 145 11.55 -9.73 -3.76
CA LYS A 145 10.82 -8.49 -4.06
C LYS A 145 10.67 -8.25 -5.56
N ILE A 146 11.76 -8.31 -6.31
CA ILE A 146 11.74 -8.09 -7.76
C ILE A 146 10.93 -9.17 -8.49
N ALA A 147 11.08 -10.44 -8.09
CA ALA A 147 10.34 -11.55 -8.68
C ALA A 147 8.83 -11.43 -8.47
N VAL A 148 8.41 -11.15 -7.23
CA VAL A 148 6.98 -10.98 -6.89
C VAL A 148 6.37 -9.80 -7.65
N VAL A 149 7.05 -8.65 -7.67
CA VAL A 149 6.59 -7.48 -8.41
C VAL A 149 6.50 -7.79 -9.91
N TYR A 150 7.50 -8.45 -10.48
CA TYR A 150 7.47 -8.84 -11.90
C TYR A 150 6.31 -9.79 -12.22
N ALA A 151 6.15 -10.85 -11.42
CA ALA A 151 5.09 -11.84 -11.59
C ALA A 151 3.70 -11.18 -11.56
N TYR A 152 3.49 -10.28 -10.58
CA TYR A 152 2.25 -9.51 -10.48
C TYR A 152 1.97 -8.68 -11.74
N VAL A 153 2.93 -7.85 -12.17
CA VAL A 153 2.70 -6.91 -13.29
C VAL A 153 2.58 -7.64 -14.63
N SER A 154 3.34 -8.72 -14.81
CA SER A 154 3.28 -9.53 -16.04
C SER A 154 2.11 -10.51 -16.08
N GLY A 155 1.40 -10.71 -14.96
CA GLY A 155 0.33 -11.70 -14.85
C GLY A 155 0.81 -13.14 -14.98
N LYS A 156 2.11 -13.40 -14.80
CA LYS A 156 2.72 -14.72 -14.98
C LYS A 156 2.83 -15.47 -13.64
N PRO A 157 2.77 -16.81 -13.66
CA PRO A 157 3.13 -17.64 -12.51
C PRO A 157 4.56 -17.33 -12.03
N LEU A 158 4.82 -17.41 -10.72
CA LEU A 158 6.10 -17.00 -10.15
C LEU A 158 7.28 -17.79 -10.74
N GLY A 159 7.11 -19.08 -11.01
CA GLY A 159 8.14 -19.90 -11.65
C GLY A 159 8.58 -19.35 -13.01
N GLN A 160 7.62 -19.00 -13.88
CA GLN A 160 7.92 -18.40 -15.20
C GLN A 160 8.54 -17.01 -15.05
N ALA A 161 8.05 -16.22 -14.09
CA ALA A 161 8.62 -14.91 -13.78
C ALA A 161 10.11 -15.01 -13.36
N LEU A 162 10.49 -16.05 -12.62
CA LEU A 162 11.88 -16.31 -12.25
C LEU A 162 12.75 -16.66 -13.46
N GLU A 163 12.25 -17.54 -14.35
CA GLU A 163 12.96 -17.93 -15.58
C GLU A 163 13.20 -16.72 -16.50
N ASP A 164 12.20 -15.86 -16.67
CA ASP A 164 12.31 -14.61 -17.43
C ASP A 164 13.38 -13.69 -16.84
N LEU A 165 13.35 -13.48 -15.52
CA LEU A 165 14.32 -12.62 -14.84
C LEU A 165 15.76 -13.18 -14.88
N GLN A 166 15.92 -14.50 -14.84
CA GLN A 166 17.22 -15.14 -15.04
C GLN A 166 17.71 -14.98 -16.48
N SER A 167 16.83 -15.16 -17.46
CA SER A 167 17.14 -15.03 -18.89
C SER A 167 17.50 -13.60 -19.26
N ALA A 168 16.82 -12.62 -18.65
CA ALA A 168 17.14 -11.21 -18.76
C ALA A 168 18.42 -10.81 -17.98
N GLY A 169 19.00 -11.71 -17.19
CA GLY A 169 20.19 -11.43 -16.39
C GLY A 169 19.94 -10.43 -15.26
N LEU A 170 18.73 -10.40 -14.69
CA LEU A 170 18.41 -9.68 -13.45
C LEU A 170 18.64 -10.55 -12.21
N LEU A 171 18.61 -11.87 -12.37
CA LEU A 171 18.93 -12.84 -11.31
C LEU A 171 20.20 -13.63 -11.62
N ASN A 172 20.99 -13.90 -10.59
CA ASN A 172 22.10 -14.83 -10.65
C ASN A 172 21.58 -16.27 -10.64
N ARG A 173 22.32 -17.17 -11.31
CA ARG A 173 22.07 -18.61 -11.27
C ARG A 173 22.89 -19.21 -10.13
N GLY A 174 22.29 -20.09 -9.34
CA GLY A 174 22.92 -20.76 -8.22
C GLY A 174 21.90 -21.47 -7.34
N ALA A 175 22.38 -22.13 -6.28
CA ALA A 175 21.51 -22.78 -5.29
C ALA A 175 20.54 -21.78 -4.61
N VAL A 176 20.96 -20.51 -4.51
CA VAL A 176 20.13 -19.40 -4.07
C VAL A 176 20.10 -18.32 -5.16
N LEU A 177 18.90 -17.98 -5.60
CA LEU A 177 18.65 -16.92 -6.58
C LEU A 177 18.78 -15.55 -5.90
N SER A 178 19.72 -14.75 -6.40
CA SER A 178 20.04 -13.40 -5.90
C SER A 178 19.97 -12.36 -7.02
N LEU A 179 19.76 -11.09 -6.68
CA LEU A 179 19.81 -10.02 -7.67
C LEU A 179 21.21 -9.89 -8.27
N ARG A 180 21.25 -9.67 -9.58
CA ARG A 180 22.47 -9.29 -10.29
C ARG A 180 22.57 -7.76 -10.30
N GLY A 181 23.34 -7.22 -9.37
CA GLY A 181 23.61 -5.79 -9.23
C GLY A 181 22.73 -5.08 -8.19
N PRO A 182 22.83 -3.75 -8.10
CA PRO A 182 22.09 -2.96 -7.11
C PRO A 182 20.57 -2.98 -7.34
N PRO A 183 19.75 -2.90 -6.28
CA PRO A 183 18.28 -2.91 -6.39
C PRO A 183 17.69 -1.83 -7.31
N ASP A 184 18.26 -0.62 -7.30
CA ASP A 184 17.74 0.48 -8.12
C ASP A 184 17.98 0.26 -9.62
N GLU A 185 19.11 -0.34 -9.96
CA GLU A 185 19.39 -0.76 -11.33
C GLU A 185 18.44 -1.88 -11.76
N ALA A 186 18.20 -2.86 -10.88
CA ALA A 186 17.25 -3.94 -11.16
C ALA A 186 15.84 -3.39 -11.40
N ARG A 187 15.37 -2.40 -10.63
CA ARG A 187 14.09 -1.71 -10.85
C ARG A 187 14.02 -1.01 -12.21
N ARG A 188 15.09 -0.34 -12.63
CA ARG A 188 15.16 0.30 -13.95
C ARG A 188 15.07 -0.74 -15.07
N ARG A 189 15.86 -1.82 -14.98
CA ARG A 189 15.87 -2.90 -15.96
C ARG A 189 14.54 -3.66 -16.00
N LEU A 190 13.87 -3.79 -14.85
CA LEU A 190 12.54 -4.40 -14.74
C LEU A 190 11.49 -3.62 -15.54
N ARG A 191 11.53 -2.28 -15.48
CA ARG A 191 10.67 -1.41 -16.31
C ARG A 191 10.89 -1.65 -17.80
N GLU A 192 12.14 -1.79 -18.22
CA GLU A 192 12.48 -2.05 -19.62
C GLU A 192 11.99 -3.43 -20.08
N LEU A 193 12.12 -4.45 -19.23
CA LEU A 193 11.63 -5.81 -19.49
C LEU A 193 10.12 -5.82 -19.70
N LEU A 194 9.36 -5.16 -18.81
CA LEU A 194 7.91 -5.09 -18.86
C LEU A 194 7.36 -4.30 -20.06
N ARG A 195 8.15 -3.40 -20.65
CA ARG A 195 7.76 -2.70 -21.89
C ARG A 195 7.89 -3.57 -23.15
N ARG A 196 8.60 -4.70 -23.07
CA ARG A 196 8.87 -5.60 -24.19
C ARG A 196 8.06 -6.90 -24.13
N ALA A 197 7.43 -7.16 -22.98
CA ALA A 197 6.55 -8.30 -22.74
C ALA A 197 5.11 -7.95 -23.15
#